data_AF-A0A958YR72-F1
#
_entry.id   AF-A0A958YR72-F1
#
_cell.length_a   1.000
_cell.length_b   1.000
_cell.length_c   1.000
_cell.angle_alpha   90.00
_cell.angle_beta   90.00
_cell.angle_gamma   90.00
#
_symmetry.space_group_name_H-M   'P 1'
#
loop_
_entity.id
_entity.type
_entity.pdbx_description
1 polymer ?
#
loop_
_entity_poly.entity_id
_entity_poly.type
_entity_poly.pdbx_seq_one_letter_code
_entity_poly.pdbx_strand_id
1 'polypeptide(L)'
;MKIVAIKYIGTAFFIFLLFQQTIQAQVGIGTTRPEGALHLKSSSQGLVIPNIALIARNIESPVINPNGGSLVEGTVVYNTSKTKLGANDLYPGIYAWSGTQWDPQFIMEEYKKYTQTGGCQRTTIRQAYSNPRPDFADNVSGLTNQIFSPKYSGTYRIEVKTNFGAGRINDFTGLDAISLATSEGAFFFSITGDGVSIVPSLGSYDYKEGWMYTHSYSTHNQIESPTIESYLIPHFESVVHYVYLLADENYTFNLSNCITTGHDYFLNNGDTGDGQGHIGHDIPCTIEFAYIGN
;
A
#
# COMPACT_ATOMS: atom_id res chain seq x y z
N MET A 1 -54.32 1.51 73.15
CA MET A 1 -54.09 0.96 71.80
C MET A 1 -53.00 -0.09 71.91
N LYS A 2 -53.26 -1.34 71.50
CA LYS A 2 -52.58 -2.55 71.99
C LYS A 2 -51.20 -2.75 71.32
N ILE A 3 -50.16 -2.99 72.13
CA ILE A 3 -48.78 -3.40 71.74
C ILE A 3 -48.76 -4.60 70.76
N VAL A 4 -49.86 -5.37 70.73
CA VAL A 4 -50.10 -6.49 69.82
C VAL A 4 -50.07 -6.10 68.33
N ALA A 5 -50.48 -4.88 67.94
CA ALA A 5 -50.51 -4.46 66.54
C ALA A 5 -49.11 -4.19 65.95
N ILE A 6 -48.16 -3.71 66.78
CA ILE A 6 -46.79 -3.39 66.35
C ILE A 6 -45.98 -4.67 66.02
N LYS A 7 -46.22 -5.76 66.75
CA LYS A 7 -45.56 -7.05 66.49
C LYS A 7 -45.91 -7.58 65.10
N TYR A 8 -47.19 -7.58 64.70
CA TYR A 8 -47.59 -8.09 63.39
C TYR A 8 -47.11 -7.21 62.22
N ILE A 9 -47.02 -5.89 62.42
CA ILE A 9 -46.46 -4.96 61.43
C ILE A 9 -44.96 -5.21 61.23
N GLY A 10 -44.21 -5.39 62.31
CA GLY A 10 -42.78 -5.72 62.25
C GLY A 10 -42.54 -7.06 61.55
N THR A 11 -43.33 -8.09 61.85
CA THR A 11 -43.23 -9.40 61.19
C THR A 11 -43.58 -9.32 59.70
N ALA A 12 -44.62 -8.57 59.32
CA ALA A 12 -44.99 -8.38 57.92
C ALA A 12 -43.91 -7.62 57.13
N PHE A 13 -43.31 -6.59 57.72
CA PHE A 13 -42.20 -5.85 57.12
C PHE A 13 -40.94 -6.71 56.96
N PHE A 14 -40.62 -7.55 57.95
CA PHE A 14 -39.50 -8.48 57.88
C PHE A 14 -39.71 -9.56 56.81
N ILE A 15 -40.92 -10.09 56.69
CA ILE A 15 -41.30 -11.01 55.61
C ILE A 15 -41.17 -10.33 54.24
N PHE A 16 -41.61 -9.09 54.08
CA PHE A 16 -41.48 -8.34 52.83
C PHE A 16 -40.01 -8.09 52.44
N LEU A 17 -39.13 -7.81 53.41
CA LEU A 17 -37.69 -7.68 53.19
C LEU A 17 -37.02 -9.02 52.80
N LEU A 18 -37.48 -10.15 53.34
CA LEU A 18 -36.99 -11.49 53.01
C LEU A 18 -37.38 -11.95 51.58
N PHE A 19 -38.37 -11.31 50.96
CA PHE A 19 -38.83 -11.61 49.60
C PHE A 19 -38.35 -10.60 48.54
N GLN A 20 -37.33 -9.78 48.82
CA GLN A 20 -36.71 -8.95 47.78
C GLN A 20 -35.93 -9.83 46.80
N GLN A 21 -36.60 -10.26 45.73
CA GLN A 21 -35.94 -10.96 44.63
C GLN A 21 -35.09 -9.96 43.86
N THR A 22 -33.79 -10.23 43.74
CA THR A 22 -32.91 -9.53 42.82
C THR A 22 -33.34 -9.88 41.40
N ILE A 23 -34.07 -8.98 40.75
CA ILE A 23 -34.45 -9.14 39.35
C ILE A 23 -33.17 -8.98 38.53
N GLN A 24 -32.70 -10.07 37.95
CA GLN A 24 -31.57 -10.06 37.02
C GLN A 24 -32.12 -9.58 35.66
N ALA A 25 -31.58 -8.48 35.13
CA ALA A 25 -32.12 -7.76 33.97
C ALA A 25 -31.42 -8.12 32.64
N GLN A 26 -30.93 -9.34 32.49
CA GLN A 26 -30.32 -9.81 31.25
C GLN A 26 -31.38 -10.08 30.17
N VAL A 27 -31.11 -9.59 28.96
CA VAL A 27 -32.01 -9.70 27.82
C VAL A 27 -31.61 -10.91 26.98
N GLY A 28 -32.37 -11.99 27.09
CA GLY A 28 -32.28 -13.13 26.18
C GLY A 28 -33.32 -13.00 25.07
N ILE A 29 -32.89 -12.95 23.80
CA ILE A 29 -33.79 -13.04 22.65
C ILE A 29 -33.58 -14.41 22.01
N GLY A 30 -34.62 -15.25 22.03
CA GLY A 30 -34.54 -16.64 21.54
C GLY A 30 -33.82 -17.62 22.49
N THR A 31 -33.50 -17.21 23.73
CA THR A 31 -32.93 -18.08 24.78
C THR A 31 -33.45 -17.70 26.17
N THR A 32 -33.70 -18.69 27.01
CA THR A 32 -34.05 -18.50 28.44
C THR A 32 -32.83 -18.57 29.37
N ARG A 33 -31.66 -18.90 28.83
CA ARG A 33 -30.38 -18.98 29.55
C ARG A 33 -29.34 -18.11 28.82
N PRO A 34 -29.49 -16.78 28.84
CA PRO A 34 -28.52 -15.86 28.24
C PRO A 34 -27.14 -15.98 28.91
N GLU A 35 -26.08 -15.73 28.13
CA GLU A 35 -24.66 -15.90 28.53
C GLU A 35 -23.96 -14.54 28.72
N GLY A 36 -24.73 -13.44 28.65
CA GLY A 36 -24.28 -12.07 28.83
C GLY A 36 -25.48 -11.15 29.07
N ALA A 37 -25.22 -9.85 29.22
CA ALA A 37 -26.28 -8.85 29.43
C ALA A 37 -27.30 -8.81 28.27
N LEU A 38 -26.84 -9.11 27.05
CA LEU A 38 -27.67 -9.36 25.87
C LEU A 38 -27.18 -10.66 25.19
N HIS A 39 -28.07 -11.63 24.97
CA HIS A 39 -27.79 -12.85 24.20
C HIS A 39 -28.88 -13.04 23.14
N LEU A 40 -28.49 -12.94 21.87
CA LEU A 40 -29.32 -13.23 20.71
C LEU A 40 -29.06 -14.66 20.22
N LYS A 41 -30.05 -15.55 20.34
CA LYS A 41 -29.97 -16.93 19.83
C LYS A 41 -30.97 -17.13 18.70
N SER A 42 -30.46 -17.28 17.48
CA SER A 42 -31.25 -17.62 16.29
C SER A 42 -30.50 -18.61 15.40
N SER A 43 -31.23 -19.47 14.69
CA SER A 43 -30.69 -20.40 13.69
C SER A 43 -30.77 -19.88 12.25
N SER A 44 -31.49 -18.77 12.00
CA SER A 44 -31.78 -18.30 10.64
C SER A 44 -31.84 -16.77 10.47
N GLN A 45 -31.86 -16.01 11.56
CA GLN A 45 -31.95 -14.55 11.55
C GLN A 45 -30.65 -13.92 12.06
N GLY A 46 -30.23 -12.81 11.45
CA GLY A 46 -29.11 -12.01 11.89
C GLY A 46 -29.51 -10.86 12.82
N LEU A 47 -28.51 -10.12 13.32
CA LEU A 47 -28.69 -8.85 14.02
C LEU A 47 -28.56 -7.69 13.02
N VAL A 48 -29.59 -6.87 12.92
CA VAL A 48 -29.51 -5.58 12.22
C VAL A 48 -29.10 -4.52 13.24
N ILE A 49 -27.85 -4.06 13.15
CA ILE A 49 -27.33 -2.92 13.92
C ILE A 49 -27.91 -1.63 13.31
N PRO A 50 -28.13 -0.54 14.08
CA PRO A 50 -28.62 0.72 13.53
C PRO A 50 -27.81 1.19 12.33
N ASN A 51 -28.49 1.36 11.19
CA ASN A 51 -27.92 1.88 9.96
C ASN A 51 -27.95 3.41 10.01
N ILE A 52 -26.79 4.04 10.03
CA ILE A 52 -26.65 5.48 10.21
C ILE A 52 -25.69 6.03 9.15
N ALA A 53 -26.07 7.12 8.50
CA ALA A 53 -25.18 7.85 7.62
C ALA A 53 -24.25 8.72 8.47
N LEU A 54 -23.06 8.22 8.80
CA LEU A 54 -22.07 9.01 9.55
C LEU A 54 -21.50 10.13 8.66
N ILE A 55 -20.98 11.19 9.29
CA ILE A 55 -20.51 12.39 8.61
C ILE A 55 -18.99 12.40 8.43
N ALA A 56 -18.25 12.04 9.47
CA ALA A 56 -16.79 11.89 9.45
C ALA A 56 -16.36 10.93 10.58
N ARG A 57 -15.18 10.32 10.48
CA ARG A 57 -14.68 9.45 11.56
C ARG A 57 -14.56 10.18 12.90
N ASN A 58 -14.13 11.43 12.91
CA ASN A 58 -13.90 12.21 14.13
C ASN A 58 -15.13 12.99 14.65
N ILE A 59 -16.35 12.66 14.21
CA ILE A 59 -17.58 13.36 14.59
C ILE A 59 -18.62 12.37 15.14
N GLU A 60 -19.09 12.57 16.38
CA GLU A 60 -20.12 11.74 17.02
C GLU A 60 -21.45 11.76 16.26
N SER A 61 -21.88 12.96 15.84
CA SER A 61 -23.14 13.18 15.12
C SER A 61 -23.20 12.34 13.83
N PRO A 62 -24.37 11.75 13.50
CA PRO A 62 -25.69 11.99 14.09
C PRO A 62 -26.08 11.03 15.22
N VAL A 63 -25.16 10.22 15.72
CA VAL A 63 -25.44 9.28 16.81
C VAL A 63 -25.52 10.06 18.12
N ILE A 64 -26.60 9.86 18.87
CA ILE A 64 -26.86 10.58 20.12
C ILE A 64 -26.87 9.63 21.31
N ASN A 65 -26.38 10.11 22.45
CA ASN A 65 -26.60 9.45 23.72
C ASN A 65 -28.04 9.76 24.21
N PRO A 66 -28.91 8.77 24.42
CA PRO A 66 -30.28 9.01 24.86
C PRO A 66 -30.39 9.64 26.25
N ASN A 67 -29.34 9.51 27.08
CA ASN A 67 -29.26 10.15 28.40
C ASN A 67 -28.66 11.58 28.33
N GLY A 68 -28.35 12.08 27.13
CA GLY A 68 -27.61 13.32 26.90
C GLY A 68 -26.10 13.16 27.11
N GLY A 69 -25.35 14.21 26.79
CA GLY A 69 -23.88 14.22 26.86
C GLY A 69 -23.20 13.52 25.68
N SER A 70 -21.89 13.26 25.83
CA SER A 70 -21.06 12.57 24.83
C SER A 70 -21.49 11.13 24.61
N LEU A 71 -21.19 10.61 23.43
CA LEU A 71 -21.43 9.22 23.09
C LEU A 71 -20.54 8.30 23.92
N VAL A 72 -21.11 7.20 24.41
CA VAL A 72 -20.37 6.22 25.21
C VAL A 72 -19.44 5.41 24.31
N GLU A 73 -18.19 5.23 24.74
CA GLU A 73 -17.22 4.34 24.08
C GLU A 73 -17.79 2.92 23.94
N GLY A 74 -17.55 2.29 22.78
CA GLY A 74 -18.12 1.00 22.42
C GLY A 74 -19.53 1.08 21.81
N THR A 75 -20.06 2.28 21.55
CA THR A 75 -21.28 2.41 20.73
C THR A 75 -21.01 1.90 19.32
N VAL A 76 -21.82 0.96 18.83
CA VAL A 76 -21.66 0.33 17.51
C VAL A 76 -22.80 0.69 16.58
N VAL A 77 -22.47 1.08 15.34
CA VAL A 77 -23.42 1.39 14.28
C VAL A 77 -22.95 0.78 12.95
N TYR A 78 -23.88 0.57 12.02
CA TYR A 78 -23.53 0.31 10.63
C TYR A 78 -23.54 1.63 9.86
N ASN A 79 -22.38 2.09 9.42
CA ASN A 79 -22.26 3.27 8.59
C ASN A 79 -22.72 2.99 7.15
N THR A 80 -23.55 3.87 6.60
CA THR A 80 -23.99 3.80 5.18
C THR A 80 -23.29 4.83 4.29
N SER A 81 -22.60 5.82 4.85
CA SER A 81 -21.93 6.88 4.09
C SER A 81 -20.60 6.41 3.49
N LYS A 82 -20.29 6.89 2.28
CA LYS A 82 -18.92 6.97 1.76
C LYS A 82 -18.54 8.45 1.66
N THR A 83 -17.43 8.87 2.26
CA THR A 83 -17.01 10.28 2.28
C THR A 83 -15.67 10.50 1.58
N LYS A 84 -15.31 11.77 1.35
CA LYS A 84 -14.04 12.24 0.76
C LYS A 84 -13.45 13.37 1.62
N LEU A 85 -13.04 13.03 2.83
CA LEU A 85 -12.45 13.85 3.89
C LEU A 85 -11.02 13.41 4.26
N GLY A 86 -10.38 12.53 3.47
CA GLY A 86 -9.01 12.08 3.69
C GLY A 86 -8.89 11.19 4.93
N ALA A 87 -8.14 11.64 5.95
CA ALA A 87 -7.89 10.84 7.16
C ALA A 87 -9.18 10.49 7.93
N ASN A 88 -10.23 11.29 7.74
CA ASN A 88 -11.53 11.11 8.37
C ASN A 88 -12.56 10.43 7.45
N ASP A 89 -12.11 9.81 6.36
CA ASP A 89 -12.97 9.07 5.43
C ASP A 89 -13.76 7.96 6.12
N LEU A 90 -15.02 7.86 5.69
CA LEU A 90 -15.93 6.80 6.04
C LEU A 90 -16.16 5.93 4.81
N TYR A 91 -16.28 4.63 5.06
CA TYR A 91 -16.69 3.64 4.07
C TYR A 91 -17.87 2.86 4.64
N PRO A 92 -18.77 2.31 3.81
CA PRO A 92 -19.87 1.50 4.32
C PRO A 92 -19.35 0.29 5.12
N GLY A 93 -19.86 0.09 6.33
CA GLY A 93 -19.39 -0.98 7.23
C GLY A 93 -19.76 -0.75 8.69
N ILE A 94 -19.37 -1.69 9.57
CA ILE A 94 -19.59 -1.57 11.02
C ILE A 94 -18.51 -0.66 11.61
N TYR A 95 -18.91 0.28 12.46
CA TYR A 95 -18.03 1.16 13.21
C TYR A 95 -18.33 1.11 14.70
N ALA A 96 -17.30 1.20 15.52
CA ALA A 96 -17.40 1.37 16.96
C ALA A 96 -16.82 2.74 17.36
N TRP A 97 -17.49 3.46 18.24
CA TRP A 97 -16.99 4.72 18.79
C TRP A 97 -15.92 4.43 19.84
N SER A 98 -14.72 5.00 19.69
CA SER A 98 -13.61 4.87 20.65
C SER A 98 -13.59 5.96 21.74
N GLY A 99 -14.63 6.80 21.80
CA GLY A 99 -14.66 7.99 22.66
C GLY A 99 -14.19 9.26 21.96
N THR A 100 -13.45 9.14 20.85
CA THR A 100 -12.96 10.29 20.06
C THR A 100 -13.18 10.14 18.56
N GLN A 101 -13.30 8.92 18.05
CA GLN A 101 -13.56 8.65 16.63
C GLN A 101 -14.31 7.34 16.40
N TRP A 102 -14.90 7.22 15.22
CA TRP A 102 -15.47 6.00 14.69
C TRP A 102 -14.36 5.13 14.10
N ASP A 103 -14.15 3.97 14.71
CA ASP A 103 -13.17 2.99 14.26
C ASP A 103 -13.84 1.86 13.48
N PRO A 104 -13.41 1.62 12.22
CA PRO A 104 -13.97 0.58 11.39
C PRO A 104 -13.68 -0.78 12.01
N GLN A 105 -14.70 -1.63 12.09
CA GLN A 105 -14.61 -3.01 12.56
C GLN A 105 -14.44 -3.97 11.37
N PHE A 106 -13.63 -3.57 10.39
CA PHE A 106 -13.27 -4.32 9.20
C PHE A 106 -11.83 -3.97 8.79
N ILE A 107 -11.19 -4.89 8.08
CA ILE A 107 -9.82 -4.70 7.60
C ILE A 107 -9.86 -3.76 6.39
N MET A 108 -9.07 -2.70 6.45
CA MET A 108 -8.76 -1.85 5.31
C MET A 108 -7.44 -2.32 4.71
N GLU A 109 -7.53 -3.00 3.57
CA GLU A 109 -6.37 -3.50 2.83
C GLU A 109 -6.53 -3.24 1.33
N GLU A 110 -5.43 -2.86 0.70
CA GLU A 110 -5.31 -2.79 -0.74
C GLU A 110 -3.89 -3.11 -1.15
N TYR A 111 -3.75 -3.96 -2.17
CA TYR A 111 -2.48 -4.23 -2.83
C TYR A 111 -2.70 -4.27 -4.32
N LYS A 112 -1.84 -3.57 -5.07
CA LYS A 112 -1.84 -3.63 -6.53
C LYS A 112 -0.44 -3.62 -7.08
N LYS A 113 -0.14 -4.60 -7.94
CA LYS A 113 1.14 -4.76 -8.62
C LYS A 113 1.00 -4.49 -10.11
N TYR A 114 1.87 -3.62 -10.62
CA TYR A 114 2.07 -3.38 -12.03
C TYR A 114 3.40 -4.00 -12.42
N THR A 115 3.41 -4.72 -13.54
CA THR A 115 4.57 -5.49 -14.00
C THR A 115 4.91 -5.05 -15.42
N GLN A 116 6.19 -4.89 -15.70
CA GLN A 116 6.69 -4.64 -17.05
C GLN A 116 6.14 -5.68 -18.04
N THR A 117 5.72 -5.22 -19.21
CA THR A 117 5.27 -6.09 -20.30
C THR A 117 6.42 -6.38 -21.27
N GLY A 118 6.34 -7.50 -21.97
CA GLY A 118 7.35 -7.94 -22.94
C GLY A 118 8.59 -8.59 -22.32
N GLY A 119 9.06 -8.11 -21.17
CA GLY A 119 10.29 -8.57 -20.51
C GLY A 119 11.54 -8.32 -21.37
N CYS A 120 12.72 -8.31 -20.75
CA CYS A 120 14.01 -8.19 -21.46
C CYS A 120 14.04 -7.05 -22.50
N GLN A 121 13.49 -5.90 -22.15
CA GLN A 121 13.43 -4.74 -23.03
C GLN A 121 14.86 -4.25 -23.32
N ARG A 122 15.17 -4.00 -24.60
CA ARG A 122 16.47 -3.44 -24.99
C ARG A 122 16.48 -1.92 -24.75
N THR A 123 17.60 -1.39 -24.28
CA THR A 123 17.86 0.05 -24.12
C THR A 123 19.23 0.42 -24.69
N THR A 124 19.35 1.64 -25.21
CA THR A 124 20.59 2.14 -25.83
C THR A 124 21.42 3.01 -24.88
N ILE A 125 22.74 3.04 -25.12
CA ILE A 125 23.68 3.88 -24.39
C ILE A 125 23.69 5.29 -24.99
N ARG A 126 23.38 6.31 -24.18
CA ARG A 126 23.29 7.73 -24.58
C ARG A 126 24.50 8.53 -24.10
N GLN A 127 25.69 8.16 -24.58
CA GLN A 127 26.96 8.76 -24.14
C GLN A 127 27.10 10.26 -24.47
N ALA A 128 26.23 10.81 -25.33
CA ALA A 128 26.18 12.26 -25.59
C ALA A 128 25.90 13.10 -24.32
N TYR A 129 25.42 12.49 -23.25
CA TYR A 129 25.19 13.12 -21.96
C TYR A 129 26.19 12.63 -20.91
N SER A 130 26.72 13.55 -20.11
CA SER A 130 27.62 13.21 -19.00
C SER A 130 26.90 12.55 -17.82
N ASN A 131 25.57 12.65 -17.77
CA ASN A 131 24.74 12.09 -16.71
C ASN A 131 23.41 11.58 -17.31
N PRO A 132 22.76 10.58 -16.68
CA PRO A 132 21.43 10.11 -17.09
C PRO A 132 20.42 11.25 -17.12
N ARG A 133 19.42 11.15 -18.01
CA ARG A 133 18.47 12.24 -18.24
C ARG A 133 17.04 11.71 -18.33
N PRO A 134 16.12 12.14 -17.44
CA PRO A 134 14.73 11.69 -17.49
C PRO A 134 13.98 12.16 -18.75
N ASP A 135 14.39 13.28 -19.35
CA ASP A 135 13.81 13.82 -20.59
C ASP A 135 14.29 13.13 -21.88
N PHE A 136 15.28 12.25 -21.78
CA PHE A 136 15.79 11.43 -22.88
C PHE A 136 15.72 9.93 -22.58
N ALA A 137 14.91 9.51 -21.60
CA ALA A 137 14.84 8.12 -21.15
C ALA A 137 13.94 7.23 -22.04
N ASP A 138 14.24 5.93 -22.08
CA ASP A 138 13.34 4.91 -22.63
C ASP A 138 12.24 4.58 -21.63
N ASN A 139 11.00 4.60 -22.08
CA ASN A 139 9.87 4.14 -21.28
C ASN A 139 9.98 2.63 -21.00
N VAL A 140 9.76 2.21 -19.76
CA VAL A 140 9.68 0.78 -19.43
C VAL A 140 8.29 0.26 -19.82
N SER A 141 8.28 -0.68 -20.76
CA SER A 141 7.06 -1.23 -21.36
C SER A 141 6.06 -1.71 -20.30
N GLY A 142 4.80 -1.27 -20.39
CA GLY A 142 3.75 -1.63 -19.44
C GLY A 142 3.76 -0.85 -18.11
N LEU A 143 4.76 0.00 -17.89
CA LEU A 143 4.89 0.83 -16.68
C LEU A 143 4.91 2.34 -17.01
N THR A 144 4.27 2.74 -18.11
CA THR A 144 4.16 4.14 -18.56
C THR A 144 2.69 4.52 -18.67
N ASN A 145 2.37 5.76 -18.28
CA ASN A 145 1.03 6.35 -18.21
C ASN A 145 0.03 5.44 -17.51
N GLN A 146 0.50 4.72 -16.48
CA GLN A 146 -0.36 3.85 -15.68
C GLN A 146 -1.09 4.68 -14.65
N ILE A 147 -2.33 4.29 -14.34
CA ILE A 147 -3.16 4.98 -13.37
C ILE A 147 -3.39 4.04 -12.18
N PHE A 148 -3.10 4.53 -10.99
CA PHE A 148 -3.51 3.94 -9.72
C PHE A 148 -4.64 4.77 -9.10
N SER A 149 -5.73 4.12 -8.71
CA SER A 149 -6.88 4.74 -8.06
C SER A 149 -7.10 4.06 -6.71
N PRO A 150 -6.71 4.67 -5.59
CA PRO A 150 -6.76 4.05 -4.28
C PRO A 150 -8.20 3.75 -3.85
N LYS A 151 -8.43 2.61 -3.23
CA LYS A 151 -9.71 2.25 -2.61
C LYS A 151 -9.94 3.01 -1.31
N TYR A 152 -8.87 3.31 -0.58
CA TYR A 152 -8.89 3.97 0.72
C TYR A 152 -7.98 5.18 0.75
N SER A 153 -8.38 6.25 1.45
CA SER A 153 -7.49 7.36 1.75
C SER A 153 -6.52 6.94 2.84
N GLY A 154 -5.24 7.26 2.65
CA GLY A 154 -4.19 7.02 3.63
C GLY A 154 -2.83 6.84 3.03
N THR A 155 -1.89 6.39 3.85
CA THR A 155 -0.52 6.17 3.43
C THR A 155 -0.42 4.87 2.64
N TYR A 156 0.15 4.95 1.45
CA TYR A 156 0.55 3.82 0.62
C TYR A 156 2.06 3.70 0.61
N ARG A 157 2.53 2.47 0.77
CA ARG A 157 3.88 2.06 0.45
C ARG A 157 3.93 1.74 -1.05
N ILE A 158 4.65 2.53 -1.81
CA ILE A 158 4.94 2.30 -3.22
C ILE A 158 6.36 1.73 -3.32
N GLU A 159 6.49 0.49 -3.77
CA GLU A 159 7.78 -0.17 -3.96
C GLU A 159 8.07 -0.32 -5.46
N VAL A 160 9.16 0.31 -5.91
CA VAL A 160 9.64 0.28 -7.28
C VAL A 160 10.83 -0.67 -7.32
N LYS A 161 10.73 -1.77 -8.07
CA LYS A 161 11.81 -2.73 -8.27
C LYS A 161 12.23 -2.74 -9.72
N THR A 162 13.52 -2.57 -9.95
CA THR A 162 14.11 -2.52 -11.28
C THR A 162 15.24 -3.51 -11.41
N ASN A 163 15.58 -3.84 -12.65
CA ASN A 163 16.83 -4.53 -12.94
C ASN A 163 17.36 -4.16 -14.32
N PHE A 164 18.67 -4.19 -14.43
CA PHE A 164 19.38 -3.81 -15.63
C PHE A 164 20.60 -4.71 -15.86
N GLY A 165 20.69 -5.31 -17.05
CA GLY A 165 21.89 -6.00 -17.56
C GLY A 165 22.56 -5.17 -18.64
N ALA A 166 23.90 -5.15 -18.66
CA ALA A 166 24.66 -4.19 -19.46
C ALA A 166 24.66 -4.46 -20.98
N GLY A 167 24.49 -5.72 -21.43
CA GLY A 167 24.61 -6.08 -22.84
C GLY A 167 26.03 -6.50 -23.23
N ARG A 168 26.20 -7.11 -24.39
CA ARG A 168 27.45 -7.77 -24.80
C ARG A 168 28.55 -6.79 -25.15
N ILE A 169 29.79 -7.12 -24.79
CA ILE A 169 30.99 -6.30 -25.06
C ILE A 169 31.82 -6.85 -26.21
N ASN A 170 32.64 -5.99 -26.82
CA ASN A 170 33.75 -6.42 -27.66
C ASN A 170 34.85 -7.03 -26.79
N ASP A 171 35.67 -7.90 -27.38
CA ASP A 171 36.97 -8.20 -26.79
C ASP A 171 37.95 -7.08 -27.12
N PHE A 172 38.39 -6.35 -26.10
CA PHE A 172 39.33 -5.23 -26.24
C PHE A 172 40.64 -5.49 -25.48
N THR A 173 40.79 -6.69 -24.91
CA THR A 173 42.04 -7.15 -24.28
C THR A 173 42.70 -8.26 -25.10
N GLY A 174 43.98 -8.55 -24.82
CA GLY A 174 44.67 -9.68 -25.46
C GLY A 174 44.22 -11.04 -24.91
N LEU A 175 44.67 -12.12 -25.55
CA LEU A 175 44.25 -13.50 -25.24
C LEU A 175 44.37 -13.84 -23.75
N ASP A 176 45.45 -13.48 -23.06
CA ASP A 176 45.65 -13.82 -21.64
C ASP A 176 44.94 -12.88 -20.64
N ALA A 177 43.95 -12.09 -21.08
CA ALA A 177 43.25 -11.11 -20.26
C ALA A 177 41.72 -11.22 -20.36
N ILE A 178 41.04 -10.64 -19.38
CA ILE A 178 39.57 -10.56 -19.35
C ILE A 178 39.19 -9.12 -19.72
N SER A 179 38.42 -8.97 -20.79
CA SER A 179 37.73 -7.72 -21.09
C SER A 179 36.60 -7.56 -20.07
N LEU A 180 36.57 -6.43 -19.35
CA LEU A 180 35.54 -6.09 -18.37
C LEU A 180 35.09 -4.64 -18.62
N ALA A 181 33.81 -4.43 -18.88
CA ALA A 181 33.26 -3.08 -19.01
C ALA A 181 32.00 -2.92 -18.16
N THR A 182 31.74 -1.69 -17.75
CA THR A 182 30.54 -1.28 -17.02
C THR A 182 29.61 -0.51 -17.95
N SER A 183 28.31 -0.71 -17.77
CA SER A 183 27.29 0.18 -18.31
C SER A 183 26.48 0.73 -17.15
N GLU A 184 26.28 2.04 -17.14
CA GLU A 184 25.73 2.78 -16.01
C GLU A 184 24.67 3.77 -16.47
N GLY A 185 23.72 4.03 -15.58
CA GLY A 185 22.59 4.89 -15.85
C GLY A 185 21.69 5.09 -14.65
N ALA A 186 20.44 5.42 -14.93
CA ALA A 186 19.40 5.49 -13.91
C ALA A 186 18.03 5.05 -14.43
N PHE A 187 17.20 4.54 -13.52
CA PHE A 187 15.76 4.51 -13.69
C PHE A 187 15.12 5.76 -13.08
N PHE A 188 13.97 6.14 -13.61
CA PHE A 188 13.20 7.30 -13.20
C PHE A 188 11.77 6.87 -12.90
N PHE A 189 11.38 6.87 -11.63
CA PHE A 189 10.01 6.71 -11.21
C PHE A 189 9.35 8.08 -11.05
N SER A 190 8.20 8.27 -11.67
CA SER A 190 7.38 9.47 -11.45
C SER A 190 5.97 9.07 -11.03
N ILE A 191 5.36 9.83 -10.13
CA ILE A 191 3.94 9.74 -9.81
C ILE A 191 3.38 11.13 -9.53
N THR A 192 2.24 11.45 -10.14
CA THR A 192 1.54 12.72 -9.97
C THR A 192 0.04 12.50 -9.75
N GLY A 193 -0.54 13.34 -8.91
CA GLY A 193 -1.97 13.37 -8.59
C GLY A 193 -2.25 14.40 -7.51
N ASP A 194 -3.47 14.42 -6.97
CA ASP A 194 -3.82 15.40 -5.95
C ASP A 194 -2.94 15.24 -4.70
N GLY A 195 -2.30 16.34 -4.28
CA GLY A 195 -1.37 16.37 -3.14
C GLY A 195 -0.06 15.58 -3.32
N VAL A 196 0.20 14.94 -4.47
CA VAL A 196 1.36 14.07 -4.69
C VAL A 196 2.10 14.45 -5.97
N SER A 197 3.41 14.67 -5.84
CA SER A 197 4.30 14.93 -6.96
C SER A 197 5.69 14.38 -6.66
N ILE A 198 6.03 13.24 -7.26
CA ILE A 198 7.39 12.72 -7.35
C ILE A 198 7.75 12.79 -8.83
N VAL A 199 8.65 13.70 -9.19
CA VAL A 199 9.04 13.93 -10.59
C VAL A 199 10.56 14.12 -10.66
N PRO A 200 11.29 13.14 -11.21
CA PRO A 200 12.72 13.23 -11.41
C PRO A 200 13.11 14.47 -12.22
N SER A 201 13.90 15.36 -11.60
CA SER A 201 14.38 16.58 -12.25
C SER A 201 15.78 16.39 -12.84
N LEU A 202 16.10 17.19 -13.86
CA LEU A 202 17.41 17.19 -14.50
C LEU A 202 18.50 17.67 -13.53
N GLY A 203 19.59 16.92 -13.44
CA GLY A 203 20.75 17.28 -12.61
C GLY A 203 20.54 17.11 -11.09
N SER A 204 19.41 16.54 -10.68
CA SER A 204 19.16 16.11 -9.29
C SER A 204 19.29 14.59 -9.21
N TYR A 205 20.01 14.07 -8.22
CA TYR A 205 20.23 12.62 -8.04
C TYR A 205 19.67 12.18 -6.69
N ASP A 206 18.34 12.28 -6.53
CA ASP A 206 17.66 11.99 -5.28
C ASP A 206 16.61 10.89 -5.45
N TYR A 207 16.79 9.79 -4.73
CA TYR A 207 15.84 8.68 -4.73
C TYR A 207 14.47 9.08 -4.20
N LYS A 208 14.37 10.12 -3.37
CA LYS A 208 13.07 10.65 -2.91
C LYS A 208 12.29 11.29 -4.04
N GLU A 209 13.00 11.86 -5.01
CA GLU A 209 12.45 12.45 -6.23
C GLU A 209 12.36 11.44 -7.39
N GLY A 210 12.53 10.14 -7.10
CA GLY A 210 12.31 9.06 -8.06
C GLY A 210 13.52 8.68 -8.92
N TRP A 211 14.73 9.14 -8.57
CA TRP A 211 15.98 8.71 -9.20
C TRP A 211 16.51 7.39 -8.61
N MET A 212 16.88 6.45 -9.48
CA MET A 212 17.33 5.12 -9.08
C MET A 212 18.60 4.78 -9.87
N TYR A 213 19.76 4.70 -9.21
CA TYR A 213 21.04 4.50 -9.91
C TYR A 213 21.25 3.04 -10.27
N THR A 214 21.63 2.77 -11.52
CA THR A 214 21.89 1.42 -11.97
C THR A 214 23.23 1.29 -12.69
N HIS A 215 23.89 0.15 -12.48
CA HIS A 215 25.12 -0.20 -13.15
C HIS A 215 25.19 -1.71 -13.32
N SER A 216 25.73 -2.20 -14.44
CA SER A 216 25.94 -3.63 -14.65
C SER A 216 27.27 -3.84 -15.36
N TYR A 217 27.86 -5.01 -15.14
CA TYR A 217 29.14 -5.37 -15.75
C TYR A 217 28.95 -6.45 -16.81
N SER A 218 29.77 -6.36 -17.85
CA SER A 218 29.91 -7.39 -18.86
C SER A 218 31.36 -7.84 -18.96
N THR A 219 31.56 -9.14 -19.18
CA THR A 219 32.88 -9.76 -19.33
C THR A 219 32.96 -10.59 -20.59
N HIS A 220 34.16 -10.63 -21.17
CA HIS A 220 34.49 -11.38 -22.36
C HIS A 220 35.91 -11.93 -22.26
N ASN A 221 36.09 -13.22 -22.55
CA ASN A 221 37.40 -13.86 -22.61
C ASN A 221 37.43 -14.99 -23.66
N GLN A 222 38.45 -14.97 -24.52
CA GLN A 222 38.64 -15.93 -25.63
C GLN A 222 39.66 -17.05 -25.33
N ILE A 223 40.17 -17.18 -24.10
CA ILE A 223 41.15 -18.23 -23.74
C ILE A 223 40.55 -19.62 -23.90
N GLU A 224 39.28 -19.78 -23.52
CA GLU A 224 38.58 -21.06 -23.57
C GLU A 224 37.72 -21.21 -24.83
N SER A 225 37.46 -22.46 -25.22
CA SER A 225 36.55 -22.82 -26.30
C SER A 225 35.41 -23.67 -25.73
N PRO A 226 34.15 -23.19 -25.72
CA PRO A 226 33.69 -21.92 -26.29
C PRO A 226 34.15 -20.68 -25.49
N THR A 227 34.14 -19.51 -26.13
CA THR A 227 34.38 -18.21 -25.50
C THR A 227 33.53 -18.04 -24.25
N ILE A 228 34.11 -17.49 -23.19
CA ILE A 228 33.40 -17.19 -21.95
C ILE A 228 32.89 -15.75 -22.02
N GLU A 229 31.58 -15.59 -21.95
CA GLU A 229 30.91 -14.29 -21.98
C GLU A 229 29.86 -14.23 -20.88
N SER A 230 29.75 -13.09 -20.22
CA SER A 230 28.71 -12.83 -19.24
C SER A 230 28.29 -11.38 -19.36
N TYR A 231 27.06 -11.16 -19.84
CA TYR A 231 26.57 -9.82 -20.20
C TYR A 231 25.08 -9.58 -19.87
N LEU A 232 24.44 -10.58 -19.27
CA LEU A 232 23.03 -10.55 -18.88
C LEU A 232 22.85 -10.50 -17.36
N ILE A 233 23.95 -10.43 -16.59
CA ILE A 233 23.92 -10.39 -15.13
C ILE A 233 23.29 -9.07 -14.70
N PRO A 234 22.09 -9.08 -14.11
CA PRO A 234 21.39 -7.85 -13.83
C PRO A 234 21.83 -7.26 -12.48
N HIS A 235 21.91 -5.94 -12.41
CA HIS A 235 21.87 -5.20 -11.15
C HIS A 235 20.42 -4.96 -10.75
N PHE A 236 20.08 -5.36 -9.54
CA PHE A 236 18.75 -5.19 -8.96
C PHE A 236 18.74 -3.99 -8.02
N GLU A 237 17.70 -3.17 -8.15
CA GLU A 237 17.49 -2.03 -7.28
C GLU A 237 16.04 -1.99 -6.80
N SER A 238 15.82 -1.50 -5.58
CA SER A 238 14.49 -1.30 -5.01
C SER A 238 14.45 0.00 -4.23
N VAL A 239 13.50 0.86 -4.57
CA VAL A 239 13.21 2.10 -3.84
C VAL A 239 11.77 2.07 -3.33
N VAL A 240 11.56 2.61 -2.13
CA VAL A 240 10.25 2.65 -1.48
C VAL A 240 9.88 4.10 -1.20
N HIS A 241 8.68 4.48 -1.62
CA HIS A 241 8.05 5.76 -1.31
C HIS A 241 6.84 5.54 -0.39
N TYR A 242 6.68 6.41 0.60
CA TYR A 242 5.48 6.46 1.43
C TYR A 242 4.73 7.74 1.08
N VAL A 243 3.55 7.59 0.48
CA VAL A 243 2.75 8.73 0.00
C VAL A 243 1.33 8.63 0.53
N TYR A 244 0.77 9.78 0.93
CA TYR A 244 -0.62 9.87 1.30
C TYR A 244 -1.46 10.01 0.04
N LEU A 245 -2.34 9.04 -0.23
CA LEU A 245 -3.23 9.03 -1.39
C LEU A 245 -4.67 9.18 -0.94
N LEU A 246 -5.49 9.80 -1.79
CA LEU A 246 -6.92 10.00 -1.56
C LEU A 246 -7.74 8.93 -2.29
N ALA A 247 -8.76 8.39 -1.62
CA ALA A 247 -9.66 7.39 -2.18
C ALA A 247 -10.37 7.89 -3.44
N ASP A 248 -10.47 7.00 -4.43
CA ASP A 248 -11.08 7.23 -5.75
C ASP A 248 -10.44 8.35 -6.59
N GLU A 249 -9.31 8.94 -6.16
CA GLU A 249 -8.54 9.88 -6.96
C GLU A 249 -7.55 9.15 -7.88
N ASN A 250 -7.24 9.74 -9.04
CA ASN A 250 -6.35 9.13 -10.02
C ASN A 250 -4.92 9.64 -9.86
N TYR A 251 -3.98 8.72 -9.68
CA TYR A 251 -2.55 9.00 -9.67
C TYR A 251 -1.90 8.37 -10.89
N THR A 252 -1.30 9.20 -11.75
CA THR A 252 -0.60 8.73 -12.94
C THR A 252 0.86 8.51 -12.61
N PHE A 253 1.41 7.36 -12.98
CA PHE A 253 2.81 7.06 -12.77
C PHE A 253 3.51 6.50 -14.00
N ASN A 254 4.83 6.63 -14.01
CA ASN A 254 5.72 6.18 -15.07
C ASN A 254 7.00 5.61 -14.49
N LEU A 255 7.58 4.64 -15.21
CA LEU A 255 8.95 4.19 -15.07
C LEU A 255 9.67 4.33 -16.42
N SER A 256 10.84 4.95 -16.40
CA SER A 256 11.72 5.04 -17.56
C SER A 256 13.18 4.78 -17.17
N ASN A 257 14.07 4.65 -18.15
CA ASN A 257 15.48 4.33 -17.96
C ASN A 257 16.38 5.11 -18.94
N CYS A 258 17.54 5.57 -18.48
CA CYS A 258 18.55 6.20 -19.32
C CYS A 258 19.94 5.70 -18.93
N ILE A 259 20.62 5.07 -19.87
CA ILE A 259 22.01 4.60 -19.74
C ILE A 259 22.93 5.57 -20.45
N THR A 260 24.08 5.88 -19.87
CA THR A 260 25.04 6.87 -20.41
C THR A 260 26.47 6.37 -20.52
N THR A 261 26.80 5.25 -19.86
CA THR A 261 28.17 4.72 -19.82
C THR A 261 28.28 3.40 -20.60
N GLY A 262 29.44 3.17 -21.21
CA GLY A 262 29.84 1.88 -21.80
C GLY A 262 30.15 1.93 -23.29
N HIS A 263 29.65 2.92 -24.03
CA HIS A 263 29.64 2.98 -25.50
C HIS A 263 30.88 2.40 -26.21
N ASP A 264 32.11 2.82 -25.84
CA ASP A 264 33.35 2.38 -26.51
C ASP A 264 33.65 0.87 -26.43
N TYR A 265 33.07 0.17 -25.46
CA TYR A 265 33.37 -1.22 -25.16
C TYR A 265 32.27 -2.19 -25.60
N PHE A 266 31.05 -1.71 -25.83
CA PHE A 266 29.88 -2.55 -26.09
C PHE A 266 29.72 -2.82 -27.59
N LEU A 267 29.18 -3.99 -27.96
CA LEU A 267 28.94 -4.30 -29.38
C LEU A 267 28.04 -3.25 -30.02
N ASN A 268 28.39 -2.80 -31.23
CA ASN A 268 27.68 -1.70 -31.92
C ASN A 268 27.47 -0.47 -31.02
N ASN A 269 28.44 -0.22 -30.15
CA ASN A 269 28.45 0.82 -29.15
C ASN A 269 27.27 0.82 -28.15
N GLY A 270 26.58 -0.31 -28.03
CA GLY A 270 25.36 -0.42 -27.24
C GLY A 270 24.12 0.21 -27.88
N ASP A 271 24.19 0.59 -29.16
CA ASP A 271 23.08 1.23 -29.87
C ASP A 271 22.13 0.21 -30.51
N THR A 272 22.64 -0.97 -30.89
CA THR A 272 21.85 -2.00 -31.60
C THR A 272 22.28 -3.43 -31.27
N GLY A 273 21.33 -4.36 -31.36
CA GLY A 273 21.59 -5.79 -31.24
C GLY A 273 22.04 -6.20 -29.84
N ASP A 274 23.01 -7.10 -29.75
CA ASP A 274 23.39 -7.70 -28.48
C ASP A 274 24.16 -6.80 -27.52
N GLY A 275 24.74 -5.70 -28.01
CA GLY A 275 25.39 -4.71 -27.14
C GLY A 275 24.40 -3.84 -26.36
N GLN A 276 23.11 -3.84 -26.74
CA GLN A 276 22.10 -3.07 -26.02
C GLN A 276 21.87 -3.65 -24.63
N GLY A 277 21.73 -2.76 -23.64
CA GLY A 277 21.37 -3.13 -22.29
C GLY A 277 19.98 -3.76 -22.23
N HIS A 278 19.70 -4.48 -21.15
CA HIS A 278 18.49 -5.25 -20.93
C HIS A 278 17.77 -4.79 -19.67
N ILE A 279 16.50 -4.45 -19.78
CA ILE A 279 15.63 -4.08 -18.67
C ILE A 279 14.63 -5.20 -18.44
N GLY A 280 14.56 -5.71 -17.22
CA GLY A 280 13.65 -6.80 -16.89
C GLY A 280 14.09 -8.15 -17.45
N HIS A 281 15.40 -8.43 -17.45
CA HIS A 281 15.92 -9.73 -17.87
C HIS A 281 15.64 -10.77 -16.77
N ASP A 282 15.04 -11.90 -17.13
CA ASP A 282 14.51 -12.96 -16.25
C ASP A 282 13.40 -12.55 -15.28
N ILE A 283 13.56 -11.42 -14.62
CA ILE A 283 12.63 -10.85 -13.65
C ILE A 283 12.15 -9.50 -14.21
N PRO A 284 10.85 -9.27 -14.43
CA PRO A 284 10.37 -7.97 -14.91
C PRO A 284 10.50 -6.88 -13.84
N CYS A 285 10.65 -5.62 -14.27
CA CYS A 285 10.49 -4.48 -13.36
C CYS A 285 9.05 -4.40 -12.83
N THR A 286 8.87 -3.91 -11.60
CA THR A 286 7.55 -3.86 -10.96
C THR A 286 7.34 -2.61 -10.12
N ILE A 287 6.10 -2.13 -10.06
CA ILE A 287 5.66 -1.08 -9.15
C ILE A 287 4.50 -1.63 -8.33
N GLU A 288 4.66 -1.66 -7.01
CA GLU A 288 3.72 -2.28 -6.08
C GLU A 288 3.18 -1.23 -5.11
N PHE A 289 1.86 -1.05 -5.09
CA PHE A 289 1.14 -0.20 -4.15
C PHE A 289 0.56 -1.07 -3.04
N ALA A 290 0.83 -0.72 -1.79
CA ALA A 290 0.25 -1.37 -0.62
C ALA A 290 -0.29 -0.33 0.36
N TYR A 291 -1.58 -0.41 0.72
CA TYR A 291 -2.16 0.40 1.78
C TYR A 291 -1.58 -0.03 3.13
N ILE A 292 -1.10 0.93 3.93
CA ILE A 292 -0.52 0.65 5.25
C ILE A 292 -1.21 1.37 6.41
N GLY A 293 -2.29 2.12 6.13
CA GLY A 293 -3.07 2.85 7.12
C GLY A 293 -2.95 4.37 7.04
N ASN A 294 -3.73 5.05 7.88
CA ASN A 294 -3.59 6.48 8.17
C ASN A 294 -2.61 6.70 9.32
#